data_AF-A0A928PHN8-F1
#
_entry.id   AF-A0A928PHN8-F1
#
_cell.length_a   1.000
_cell.length_b   1.000
_cell.length_c   1.000
_cell.angle_alpha   90.00
_cell.angle_beta   90.00
_cell.angle_gamma   90.00
#
_symmetry.space_group_name_H-M   'P 1'
#
loop_
_entity.id
_entity.type
_entity.pdbx_description
1 polymer ?
#
loop_
_entity_poly.entity_id
_entity_poly.type
_entity_poly.pdbx_seq_one_letter_code
_entity_poly.pdbx_strand_id
1 'polypeptide(L)'
;MFQKIKKILLVYRSKFRTFGLIYSFLRSAFTNASVIIPDRSYAKWFYKLYTKKKLNLDNPTLTNEKMWWLKLNNKNPLMTICSDKHLARGYVEECGYSEILIPQIAVFDNVDDIDFSKFDIPVILKNNNNSGSFVFYSPDDINFNEKSAKRTLKRGLKEKYYLVSREWNYKHIPPRIVVEEVIKTPNNEPLRDYRFFCFDGEPKILMMDVGVLNDEGEYQTNYPRNMYDMDFNLLPIHWGREPYNGHVDKPENLDKMIEISRKLSQPFPFCRVDLYNIEGKIYFGEITFYHGGCCQNIEPEEWDRKIASWIDLNSDKIINIEENIR
;
A
#
# COMPACT_ATOMS: atom_id res chain seq x y z
N MET A 1 11.11 3.44 -24.79
CA MET A 1 11.29 4.90 -24.59
C MET A 1 10.83 5.34 -23.19
N PHE A 2 9.56 5.13 -22.78
CA PHE A 2 9.02 5.55 -21.47
C PHE A 2 9.78 5.04 -20.23
N GLN A 3 10.24 3.78 -20.22
CA GLN A 3 11.01 3.26 -19.07
C GLN A 3 12.42 3.84 -18.92
N LYS A 4 13.10 4.12 -20.04
CA LYS A 4 14.40 4.80 -20.02
C LYS A 4 14.22 6.22 -19.47
N ILE A 5 13.19 6.93 -19.92
CA ILE A 5 12.81 8.26 -19.41
C ILE A 5 12.41 8.19 -17.94
N LYS A 6 11.59 7.22 -17.51
CA LYS A 6 11.20 7.03 -16.10
C LYS A 6 12.41 6.74 -15.22
N LYS A 7 13.33 5.86 -15.63
CA LYS A 7 14.55 5.53 -14.86
C LYS A 7 15.44 6.76 -14.72
N ILE A 8 15.65 7.51 -15.81
CA ILE A 8 16.38 8.78 -15.80
C ILE A 8 15.71 9.79 -14.86
N LEU A 9 14.41 10.04 -15.03
CA LEU A 9 13.65 10.97 -14.19
C LEU A 9 13.65 10.57 -12.71
N LEU A 10 13.59 9.28 -12.37
CA LEU A 10 13.66 8.80 -10.98
C LEU A 10 15.06 9.00 -10.38
N VAL A 11 16.12 8.74 -11.15
CA VAL A 11 17.52 8.96 -10.72
C VAL A 11 17.82 10.44 -10.47
N TYR A 12 17.26 11.35 -11.29
CA TYR A 12 17.48 12.79 -11.13
C TYR A 12 16.44 13.50 -10.25
N ARG A 13 15.32 12.84 -9.91
CA ARG A 13 14.28 13.41 -9.03
C ARG A 13 14.81 13.71 -7.63
N SER A 14 15.73 12.92 -7.10
CA SER A 14 16.37 13.18 -5.80
C SER A 14 17.42 14.30 -5.87
N LYS A 15 18.02 14.55 -7.05
CA LYS A 15 19.08 15.55 -7.23
C LYS A 15 18.57 16.93 -7.68
N PHE A 16 17.44 17.00 -8.37
CA PHE A 16 16.92 18.26 -8.93
C PHE A 16 15.40 18.35 -8.82
N ARG A 17 14.91 19.38 -8.10
CA ARG A 17 13.48 19.63 -7.86
C ARG A 17 12.66 19.73 -9.15
N THR A 18 13.24 20.29 -10.21
CA THR A 18 12.62 20.46 -11.53
C THR A 18 12.29 19.13 -12.20
N PHE A 19 13.17 18.13 -12.11
CA PHE A 19 12.95 16.79 -12.66
C PHE A 19 11.84 16.04 -11.91
N GLY A 20 11.75 16.23 -10.59
CA GLY A 20 10.64 15.72 -9.78
C GLY A 20 9.29 16.28 -10.20
N LEU A 21 9.23 17.58 -10.51
CA LEU A 21 8.03 18.25 -11.02
C LEU A 21 7.64 17.76 -12.42
N ILE A 22 8.60 17.66 -13.35
CA ILE A 22 8.36 17.13 -14.71
C ILE A 22 7.87 15.69 -14.65
N TYR A 23 8.50 14.83 -13.84
CA TYR A 23 8.05 13.45 -13.64
C TYR A 23 6.62 13.38 -13.10
N SER A 24 6.30 14.19 -12.08
CA SER A 24 4.95 14.27 -11.52
C SER A 24 3.93 14.71 -12.56
N PHE A 25 4.28 15.70 -13.39
CA PHE A 25 3.42 16.20 -14.45
C PHE A 25 3.17 15.13 -15.51
N LEU A 26 4.23 14.50 -16.06
CA LEU A 26 4.11 13.45 -17.07
C LEU A 26 3.34 12.24 -16.56
N ARG A 27 3.57 11.83 -15.30
CA ARG A 27 2.81 10.75 -14.66
C ARG A 27 1.34 11.11 -14.57
N SER A 28 0.99 12.32 -14.13
CA SER A 28 -0.39 12.78 -14.03
C SER A 28 -1.05 12.85 -15.42
N ALA A 29 -0.38 13.42 -16.42
CA ALA A 29 -0.88 13.50 -17.78
C ALA A 29 -1.14 12.10 -18.38
N PHE A 30 -0.19 11.18 -18.23
CA PHE A 30 -0.35 9.80 -18.67
C PHE A 30 -1.50 9.09 -17.93
N THR A 31 -1.59 9.26 -16.61
CA THR A 31 -2.64 8.62 -15.79
C THR A 31 -4.02 9.06 -16.23
N ASN A 32 -4.22 10.37 -16.45
CA ASN A 32 -5.48 10.91 -16.95
C ASN A 32 -5.77 10.47 -18.38
N ALA A 33 -4.78 10.51 -19.29
CA ALA A 33 -4.95 10.06 -20.66
C ALA A 33 -5.27 8.56 -20.75
N SER A 34 -4.78 7.76 -19.79
CA SER A 34 -5.01 6.32 -19.78
C SER A 34 -6.47 5.92 -19.64
N VAL A 35 -7.36 6.84 -19.22
CA VAL A 35 -8.79 6.56 -19.03
C VAL A 35 -9.48 6.04 -20.30
N ILE A 36 -8.99 6.39 -21.49
CA ILE A 36 -9.54 5.93 -22.77
C ILE A 36 -9.12 4.50 -23.14
N ILE A 37 -8.13 3.94 -22.43
CA ILE A 37 -7.63 2.59 -22.68
C ILE A 37 -8.52 1.61 -21.91
N PRO A 38 -9.16 0.64 -22.59
CA PRO A 38 -9.96 -0.39 -21.92
C PRO A 38 -9.15 -1.11 -20.85
N ASP A 39 -9.77 -1.43 -19.71
CA ASP A 39 -9.04 -1.91 -18.52
C ASP A 39 -8.25 -3.21 -18.77
N ARG A 40 -8.79 -4.16 -19.53
CA ARG A 40 -8.05 -5.39 -19.93
C ARG A 40 -6.81 -5.07 -20.77
N SER A 41 -6.90 -4.09 -21.67
CA SER A 41 -5.77 -3.65 -22.50
C SER A 41 -4.72 -2.91 -21.67
N TYR A 42 -5.16 -2.04 -20.76
CA TYR A 42 -4.29 -1.37 -19.80
C TYR A 42 -3.55 -2.38 -18.93
N ALA A 43 -4.25 -3.37 -18.36
CA ALA A 43 -3.67 -4.42 -17.53
C ALA A 43 -2.55 -5.17 -18.25
N LYS A 44 -2.80 -5.65 -19.49
CA LYS A 44 -1.80 -6.36 -20.30
C LYS A 44 -0.56 -5.50 -20.58
N TRP A 45 -0.77 -4.21 -20.91
CA TRP A 45 0.33 -3.27 -21.15
C TRP A 45 1.12 -2.98 -19.88
N PHE A 46 0.44 -2.63 -18.78
CA PHE A 46 1.05 -2.27 -17.51
C PHE A 46 1.84 -3.44 -16.94
N TYR A 47 1.25 -4.64 -16.92
CA TYR A 47 1.93 -5.85 -16.49
C TYR A 47 3.22 -6.10 -17.28
N LYS A 48 3.13 -6.14 -18.63
CA LYS A 48 4.31 -6.36 -19.49
C LYS A 48 5.38 -5.28 -19.31
N LEU A 49 4.98 -4.04 -19.06
CA LEU A 49 5.91 -2.95 -18.79
C LEU A 49 6.79 -3.29 -17.57
N TYR A 50 6.17 -3.63 -16.45
CA TYR A 50 6.85 -3.79 -15.16
C TYR A 50 7.48 -5.18 -14.96
N THR A 51 6.83 -6.26 -15.37
CA THR A 51 7.30 -7.64 -15.11
C THR A 51 8.10 -8.24 -16.26
N LYS A 52 8.00 -7.66 -17.47
CA LYS A 52 8.50 -8.24 -18.73
C LYS A 52 7.79 -9.51 -19.19
N LYS A 53 6.76 -9.95 -18.48
CA LYS A 53 5.96 -11.15 -18.78
C LYS A 53 4.66 -10.76 -19.51
N LYS A 54 4.01 -11.73 -20.18
CA LYS A 54 2.64 -11.55 -20.72
C LYS A 54 1.63 -11.86 -19.61
N LEU A 55 0.54 -11.11 -19.58
CA LEU A 55 -0.56 -11.30 -18.61
C LEU A 55 -1.64 -12.19 -19.22
N ASN A 56 -1.93 -13.35 -18.64
CA ASN A 56 -3.07 -14.19 -19.01
C ASN A 56 -4.26 -13.92 -18.08
N LEU A 57 -5.28 -13.23 -18.59
CA LEU A 57 -6.54 -12.96 -17.85
C LEU A 57 -7.67 -13.93 -18.21
N ASP A 58 -7.46 -14.77 -19.21
CA ASP A 58 -8.48 -15.70 -19.70
C ASP A 58 -8.37 -17.04 -18.96
N ASN A 59 -7.14 -17.45 -18.60
CA ASN A 59 -6.86 -18.58 -17.73
C ASN A 59 -5.67 -18.27 -16.78
N PRO A 60 -5.89 -17.49 -15.71
CA PRO A 60 -4.82 -17.05 -14.81
C PRO A 60 -4.29 -18.21 -13.96
N THR A 61 -2.98 -18.45 -14.02
CA THR A 61 -2.30 -19.54 -13.28
C THR A 61 -1.20 -19.04 -12.34
N LEU A 62 -0.83 -17.77 -12.43
CA LEU A 62 0.15 -17.11 -11.57
C LEU A 62 -0.51 -16.08 -10.65
N THR A 63 0.18 -15.73 -9.56
CA THR A 63 -0.36 -14.91 -8.47
C THR A 63 -0.78 -13.54 -8.98
N ASN A 64 0.10 -12.86 -9.73
CA ASN A 64 -0.23 -11.56 -10.30
C ASN A 64 -1.38 -11.64 -11.32
N GLU A 65 -1.50 -12.74 -12.06
CA GLU A 65 -2.60 -12.91 -13.03
C GLU A 65 -3.95 -13.01 -12.32
N LYS A 66 -4.01 -13.82 -11.26
CA LYS A 66 -5.22 -13.94 -10.43
C LYS A 66 -5.55 -12.64 -9.69
N MET A 67 -4.56 -11.94 -9.15
CA MET A 67 -4.79 -10.63 -8.53
C MET A 67 -5.26 -9.58 -9.56
N TRP A 68 -4.72 -9.58 -10.79
CA TRP A 68 -5.25 -8.73 -11.86
C TRP A 68 -6.68 -9.09 -12.24
N TRP A 69 -7.01 -10.39 -12.28
CA TRP A 69 -8.38 -10.82 -12.49
C TRP A 69 -9.30 -10.29 -11.38
N LEU A 70 -8.92 -10.45 -10.10
CA LEU A 70 -9.68 -9.90 -8.98
C LEU A 70 -9.81 -8.37 -9.08
N LYS A 71 -8.75 -7.67 -9.47
CA LYS A 71 -8.76 -6.21 -9.65
C LYS A 71 -9.81 -5.72 -10.66
N LEU A 72 -10.08 -6.51 -11.70
CA LEU A 72 -11.03 -6.15 -12.74
C LEU A 72 -12.47 -6.62 -12.46
N ASN A 73 -12.64 -7.65 -11.62
CA ASN A 73 -13.93 -8.34 -11.44
C ASN A 73 -14.49 -8.26 -10.01
N ASN A 74 -13.66 -8.06 -8.99
CA ASN A 74 -14.10 -7.88 -7.60
C ASN A 74 -14.30 -6.39 -7.30
N LYS A 75 -15.57 -5.98 -7.28
CA LYS A 75 -16.07 -4.63 -7.02
C LYS A 75 -16.83 -4.57 -5.70
N ASN A 76 -16.24 -5.12 -4.64
CA ASN A 76 -16.81 -5.14 -3.29
C ASN A 76 -16.68 -3.75 -2.63
N PRO A 77 -17.76 -3.02 -2.29
CA PRO A 77 -17.70 -1.71 -1.65
C PRO A 77 -16.94 -1.68 -0.32
N LEU A 78 -16.91 -2.80 0.42
CA LEU A 78 -16.12 -2.90 1.64
C LEU A 78 -14.64 -2.69 1.38
N MET A 79 -14.13 -3.09 0.19
CA MET A 79 -12.74 -2.81 -0.19
C MET A 79 -12.46 -1.30 -0.29
N THR A 80 -13.45 -0.51 -0.73
CA THR A 80 -13.35 0.94 -0.77
C THR A 80 -13.32 1.53 0.64
N ILE A 81 -14.18 1.06 1.53
CA ILE A 81 -14.15 1.44 2.95
C ILE A 81 -12.78 1.14 3.57
N CYS A 82 -12.27 -0.07 3.38
CA CYS A 82 -10.98 -0.48 3.95
C CYS A 82 -9.76 0.20 3.31
N SER A 83 -9.90 0.76 2.10
CA SER A 83 -8.82 1.51 1.43
C SER A 83 -8.82 3.00 1.80
N ASP A 84 -9.95 3.53 2.27
CA ASP A 84 -10.06 4.89 2.80
C ASP A 84 -9.46 4.94 4.21
N LYS A 85 -8.35 5.66 4.37
CA LYS A 85 -7.62 5.77 5.66
C LYS A 85 -8.49 6.31 6.81
N HIS A 86 -9.55 7.05 6.52
CA HIS A 86 -10.50 7.50 7.52
C HIS A 86 -11.54 6.42 7.83
N LEU A 87 -12.20 5.88 6.81
CA LEU A 87 -13.32 4.95 7.00
C LEU A 87 -12.89 3.54 7.44
N ALA A 88 -11.68 3.11 7.08
CA ALA A 88 -11.13 1.82 7.50
C ALA A 88 -11.09 1.65 9.03
N ARG A 89 -11.03 2.76 9.76
CA ARG A 89 -11.04 2.79 11.24
C ARG A 89 -12.33 2.18 11.79
N GLY A 90 -13.47 2.57 11.25
CA GLY A 90 -14.77 2.02 11.65
C GLY A 90 -14.86 0.51 11.40
N TYR A 91 -14.31 0.02 10.29
CA TYR A 91 -14.22 -1.42 10.03
C TYR A 91 -13.36 -2.15 11.07
N VAL A 92 -12.21 -1.57 11.45
CA VAL A 92 -11.33 -2.16 12.48
C VAL A 92 -12.00 -2.16 13.86
N GLU A 93 -12.76 -1.10 14.19
CA GLU A 93 -13.56 -1.01 15.41
C GLU A 93 -14.68 -2.06 15.45
N GLU A 94 -15.43 -2.21 14.36
CA GLU A 94 -16.46 -3.25 14.20
C GLU A 94 -15.89 -4.67 14.30
N CYS A 95 -14.64 -4.87 13.89
CA CYS A 95 -13.93 -6.13 14.07
C CYS A 95 -13.48 -6.39 15.52
N GLY A 96 -13.63 -5.40 16.42
CA GLY A 96 -13.29 -5.50 17.83
C GLY A 96 -11.85 -5.11 18.17
N TYR A 97 -11.17 -4.34 17.31
CA TYR A 97 -9.76 -3.95 17.50
C TYR A 97 -9.55 -2.43 17.51
N SER A 98 -10.44 -1.69 18.17
CA SER A 98 -10.31 -0.23 18.30
C SER A 98 -8.99 0.21 18.94
N GLU A 99 -8.42 -0.61 19.82
CA GLU A 99 -7.23 -0.33 20.63
C GLU A 99 -5.92 -0.31 19.83
N ILE A 100 -5.90 -0.88 18.62
CA ILE A 100 -4.73 -0.86 17.73
C ILE A 100 -4.76 0.33 16.77
N LEU A 101 -5.80 1.16 16.79
CA LEU A 101 -5.89 2.34 15.92
C LEU A 101 -4.96 3.44 16.42
N ILE A 102 -4.17 3.98 15.49
CA ILE A 102 -3.40 5.21 15.73
C ILE A 102 -4.38 6.36 15.97
N PRO A 103 -4.16 7.26 16.95
CA PRO A 103 -5.03 8.40 17.15
C PRO A 103 -5.11 9.29 15.89
N GLN A 104 -6.34 9.56 15.45
CA GLN A 104 -6.62 10.50 14.38
C GLN A 104 -7.11 11.81 14.99
N ILE A 105 -6.32 12.86 14.80
CA ILE A 105 -6.47 14.15 15.48
C ILE A 105 -7.45 15.04 14.73
N ALA A 106 -7.46 14.98 13.39
CA ALA A 106 -8.31 15.81 12.57
C ALA A 106 -8.55 15.22 11.17
N VAL A 107 -9.61 15.71 10.52
CA VAL A 107 -9.94 15.43 9.13
C VAL A 107 -10.33 16.74 8.45
N PHE A 108 -9.81 16.97 7.25
CA PHE A 108 -10.09 18.16 6.46
C PHE A 108 -10.51 17.80 5.04
N ASP A 109 -11.55 18.47 4.53
CA ASP A 109 -11.94 18.37 3.12
C ASP A 109 -11.10 19.33 2.24
N ASN A 110 -10.60 20.44 2.80
CA ASN A 110 -9.77 21.42 2.10
C ASN A 110 -8.42 21.64 2.81
N VAL A 111 -7.36 21.75 2.01
CA VAL A 111 -5.99 22.07 2.45
C VAL A 111 -5.90 23.44 3.11
N ASP A 112 -6.70 24.40 2.61
CA ASP A 112 -6.62 25.78 3.07
C ASP A 112 -7.19 25.96 4.49
N ASP A 113 -7.96 24.98 5.00
CA ASP A 113 -8.49 24.94 6.38
C ASP A 113 -7.45 24.46 7.41
N ILE A 114 -6.30 23.96 6.94
CA ILE A 114 -5.23 23.45 7.81
C ILE A 114 -4.42 24.63 8.35
N ASP A 115 -4.52 24.81 9.66
CA ASP A 115 -3.64 25.66 10.46
C ASP A 115 -2.65 24.77 11.22
N PHE A 116 -1.41 24.71 10.73
CA PHE A 116 -0.37 23.86 11.31
C PHE A 116 0.01 24.28 12.73
N SER A 117 -0.17 25.57 13.07
CA SER A 117 0.18 26.09 14.41
C SER A 117 -0.70 25.53 15.54
N LYS A 118 -1.81 24.85 15.19
CA LYS A 118 -2.70 24.19 16.16
C LYS A 118 -2.27 22.78 16.55
N PHE A 119 -1.21 22.23 15.93
CA PHE A 119 -0.72 20.90 16.27
C PHE A 119 0.47 21.03 17.24
N ASP A 120 0.22 20.76 18.51
CA ASP A 120 1.26 20.83 19.57
C ASP A 120 2.15 19.58 19.66
N ILE A 121 1.95 18.62 18.76
CA ILE A 121 2.69 17.35 18.70
C ILE A 121 3.08 17.03 17.25
N PRO A 122 4.09 16.14 17.04
CA PRO A 122 4.39 15.64 15.71
C PRO A 122 3.22 14.88 15.10
N VAL A 123 2.82 15.26 13.88
CA VAL A 123 1.72 14.67 13.14
C VAL A 123 2.13 14.28 11.73
N ILE A 124 1.44 13.27 11.19
CA ILE A 124 1.50 12.91 9.78
C ILE A 124 0.15 13.20 9.13
N LEU A 125 0.19 14.01 8.07
CA LEU A 125 -0.98 14.32 7.24
C LEU A 125 -0.95 13.46 5.99
N LYS A 126 -2.04 12.74 5.71
CA LYS A 126 -2.14 11.80 4.59
C LYS A 126 -3.41 12.09 3.79
N ASN A 127 -3.35 11.96 2.47
CA ASN A 127 -4.57 11.87 1.68
C ASN A 127 -5.18 10.48 1.87
N ASN A 128 -6.49 10.40 2.15
CA ASN A 128 -7.15 9.12 2.44
C ASN A 128 -7.29 8.21 1.22
N ASN A 129 -7.33 8.79 0.02
CA ASN A 129 -7.73 8.17 -1.24
C ASN A 129 -6.56 7.68 -2.12
N ASN A 130 -5.32 7.77 -1.62
CA ASN A 130 -4.14 7.36 -2.38
C ASN A 130 -3.07 6.71 -1.49
N SER A 131 -1.94 6.36 -2.10
CA SER A 131 -0.74 5.89 -1.40
C SER A 131 0.50 6.63 -1.87
N GLY A 132 1.44 6.84 -0.94
CA GLY A 132 2.73 7.51 -1.17
C GLY A 132 2.70 9.04 -1.16
N SER A 133 1.63 9.66 -0.66
CA SER A 133 1.53 11.11 -0.47
C SER A 133 1.23 11.43 0.99
N PHE A 134 2.20 12.00 1.69
CA PHE A 134 2.07 12.44 3.07
C PHE A 134 2.95 13.66 3.37
N VAL A 135 2.67 14.33 4.47
CA VAL A 135 3.45 15.44 5.04
C VAL A 135 3.68 15.12 6.51
N PHE A 136 4.94 15.20 6.97
CA PHE A 136 5.26 15.25 8.38
C PHE A 136 5.30 16.70 8.84
N TYR A 137 4.75 16.97 10.02
CA TYR A 137 4.85 18.25 10.71
C TYR A 137 5.28 17.99 12.16
N SER A 138 6.15 18.85 12.67
CA SER A 138 6.51 18.92 14.09
C SER A 138 6.52 20.40 14.49
N PRO A 139 5.99 20.76 15.68
CA PRO A 139 6.04 22.15 16.16
C PRO A 139 7.48 22.68 16.29
N ASP A 140 8.45 21.78 16.53
CA ASP A 140 9.86 22.12 16.69
C ASP A 140 10.65 22.20 15.36
N ASP A 141 10.03 21.87 14.21
CA ASP A 141 10.70 21.92 12.90
C ASP A 141 10.72 23.34 12.33
N ILE A 142 11.77 24.09 12.64
CA ILE A 142 11.99 25.45 12.13
C ILE A 142 12.15 25.54 10.60
N ASN A 143 12.42 24.42 9.93
CA ASN A 143 12.58 24.35 8.48
C ASN A 143 11.30 23.90 7.77
N PHE A 144 10.20 23.71 8.51
CA PHE A 144 8.94 23.26 7.95
C PHE A 144 8.44 24.22 6.87
N ASN A 145 8.25 23.69 5.65
CA ASN A 145 7.77 24.48 4.52
C ASN A 145 6.27 24.26 4.30
N GLU A 146 5.45 25.07 4.98
CA GLU A 146 3.99 25.00 4.89
C GLU A 146 3.48 25.07 3.43
N LYS A 147 4.05 25.96 2.62
CA LYS A 147 3.65 26.12 1.22
C LYS A 147 3.90 24.84 0.41
N SER A 148 4.99 24.14 0.67
CA SER A 148 5.32 22.86 0.05
C SER A 148 4.38 21.76 0.55
N ALA A 149 4.13 21.70 1.86
CA ALA A 149 3.19 20.77 2.48
C ALA A 149 1.78 20.89 1.89
N LYS A 150 1.21 22.10 1.88
CA LYS A 150 -0.10 22.38 1.29
C LYS A 150 -0.18 22.00 -0.18
N ARG A 151 0.87 22.25 -0.98
CA ARG A 151 0.92 21.80 -2.40
C ARG A 151 0.89 20.28 -2.54
N THR A 152 1.61 19.54 -1.69
CA THR A 152 1.61 18.07 -1.70
C THR A 152 0.21 17.53 -1.42
N LEU A 153 -0.43 18.02 -0.35
CA LEU A 153 -1.80 17.60 0.03
C LEU A 153 -2.83 17.98 -1.04
N LYS A 154 -2.73 19.18 -1.61
CA LYS A 154 -3.64 19.67 -2.66
C LYS A 154 -3.53 18.86 -3.95
N ARG A 155 -2.34 18.34 -4.26
CA ARG A 155 -2.14 17.43 -5.39
C ARG A 155 -2.80 16.08 -5.12
N GLY A 156 -2.66 15.52 -3.91
CA GLY A 156 -3.24 14.23 -3.57
C GLY A 156 -4.78 14.24 -3.57
N LEU A 157 -5.40 15.33 -3.10
CA LEU A 157 -6.87 15.51 -3.17
C LEU A 157 -7.42 15.46 -4.61
N LYS A 158 -6.62 15.86 -5.61
CA LYS A 158 -7.02 15.87 -7.03
C LYS A 158 -6.67 14.57 -7.76
N GLU A 159 -5.98 13.64 -7.09
CA GLU A 159 -5.47 12.43 -7.74
C GLU A 159 -6.58 11.39 -7.91
N LYS A 160 -6.84 11.00 -9.15
CA LYS A 160 -7.68 9.85 -9.48
C LYS A 160 -6.87 8.56 -9.32
N TYR A 161 -6.56 8.18 -8.08
CA TYR A 161 -5.56 7.16 -7.77
C TYR A 161 -5.84 5.80 -8.42
N TYR A 162 -7.12 5.42 -8.51
CA TYR A 162 -7.57 4.22 -9.24
C TYR A 162 -6.95 4.11 -10.65
N LEU A 163 -6.78 5.22 -11.38
CA LEU A 163 -6.26 5.20 -12.75
C LEU A 163 -4.78 4.80 -12.84
N VAL A 164 -4.02 4.87 -11.73
CA VAL A 164 -2.58 4.59 -11.70
C VAL A 164 -2.27 3.12 -12.02
N SER A 165 -3.08 2.20 -11.50
CA SER A 165 -2.87 0.75 -11.57
C SER A 165 -4.19 -0.03 -11.71
N ARG A 166 -5.29 0.67 -11.99
CA ARG A 166 -6.67 0.16 -12.11
C ARG A 166 -7.22 -0.49 -10.83
N GLU A 167 -6.75 -0.04 -9.69
CA GLU A 167 -7.19 -0.54 -8.39
C GLU A 167 -8.57 0.01 -8.04
N TRP A 168 -9.61 -0.80 -8.34
CA TRP A 168 -11.01 -0.39 -8.20
C TRP A 168 -11.38 0.04 -6.78
N ASN A 169 -10.77 -0.57 -5.76
CA ASN A 169 -10.95 -0.24 -4.36
C ASN A 169 -10.72 1.26 -4.04
N TYR A 170 -9.87 1.96 -4.80
CA TYR A 170 -9.66 3.41 -4.62
C TYR A 170 -10.64 4.30 -5.41
N LYS A 171 -11.48 3.75 -6.30
CA LYS A 171 -12.22 4.51 -7.33
C LYS A 171 -13.23 5.49 -6.74
N HIS A 172 -13.92 5.09 -5.67
CA HIS A 172 -15.07 5.81 -5.11
C HIS A 172 -14.77 6.48 -3.75
N ILE A 173 -13.50 6.58 -3.36
CA ILE A 173 -13.12 7.23 -2.10
C ILE A 173 -13.28 8.75 -2.25
N PRO A 174 -14.10 9.42 -1.43
CA PRO A 174 -14.15 10.87 -1.37
C PRO A 174 -12.79 11.41 -0.84
N PRO A 175 -12.05 12.22 -1.62
CA PRO A 175 -10.73 12.68 -1.20
C PRO A 175 -10.80 13.62 0.01
N ARG A 176 -10.06 13.29 1.05
CA ARG A 176 -9.88 14.07 2.29
C ARG A 176 -8.42 14.03 2.74
N ILE A 177 -8.09 14.88 3.72
CA ILE A 177 -6.81 14.85 4.43
C ILE A 177 -7.09 14.37 5.85
N VAL A 178 -6.44 13.28 6.25
CA VAL A 178 -6.44 12.80 7.62
C VAL A 178 -5.15 13.22 8.31
N VAL A 179 -5.25 13.55 9.60
CA VAL A 179 -4.11 13.89 10.45
C VAL A 179 -4.03 12.88 11.57
N GLU A 180 -2.90 12.16 11.65
CA GLU A 180 -2.64 11.13 12.65
C GLU A 180 -1.41 11.50 13.48
N GLU A 181 -1.37 11.01 14.71
CA GLU A 181 -0.15 11.07 15.53
C GLU A 181 1.00 10.33 14.85
N VAL A 182 2.22 10.88 14.93
CA VAL A 182 3.42 10.14 14.52
C VAL A 182 3.74 9.09 15.58
N ILE A 183 3.76 7.82 15.18
CA ILE A 183 4.21 6.75 16.06
C ILE A 183 5.73 6.88 16.26
N LYS A 184 6.16 7.01 17.51
CA LYS A 184 7.58 7.03 17.89
C LYS A 184 8.09 5.60 18.06
N THR A 185 9.29 5.34 17.56
CA THR A 185 10.01 4.09 17.74
C THR A 185 11.18 4.29 18.71
N PRO A 186 11.58 3.26 19.46
CA PRO A 186 12.80 3.31 20.26
C PRO A 186 14.01 3.64 19.37
N ASN A 187 14.89 4.50 19.87
CA ASN A 187 16.13 4.90 19.20
C ASN A 187 15.94 5.44 17.76
N ASN A 188 14.75 5.96 17.41
CA ASN A 188 14.39 6.39 16.05
C ASN A 188 14.57 5.30 14.98
N GLU A 189 14.43 4.02 15.35
CA GLU A 189 14.44 2.92 14.38
C GLU A 189 13.30 3.06 13.35
N PRO A 190 13.46 2.54 12.12
CA PRO A 190 12.34 2.53 11.18
C PRO A 190 11.19 1.68 11.72
N LEU A 191 9.96 2.16 11.51
CA LEU A 191 8.75 1.36 11.72
C LEU A 191 8.85 0.07 10.90
N ARG A 192 8.78 -1.07 11.59
CA ARG A 192 8.77 -2.39 10.95
C ARG A 192 7.33 -2.75 10.58
N ASP A 193 7.09 -2.87 9.28
CA ASP A 193 5.82 -3.37 8.74
C ASP A 193 5.80 -4.90 8.82
N TYR A 194 4.79 -5.45 9.49
CA TYR A 194 4.42 -6.87 9.45
C TYR A 194 3.25 -7.04 8.49
N ARG A 195 3.53 -7.52 7.28
CA ARG A 195 2.54 -7.57 6.20
C ARG A 195 2.03 -8.99 5.96
N PHE A 196 0.85 -9.29 6.47
CA PHE A 196 0.22 -10.60 6.41
C PHE A 196 -0.61 -10.74 5.13
N PHE A 197 -0.16 -11.58 4.21
CA PHE A 197 -0.92 -11.96 3.03
C PHE A 197 -1.94 -13.02 3.41
N CYS A 198 -3.21 -12.65 3.25
CA CYS A 198 -4.37 -13.43 3.63
C CYS A 198 -5.11 -13.90 2.39
N PHE A 199 -5.46 -15.17 2.37
CA PHE A 199 -6.12 -15.87 1.26
C PHE A 199 -7.43 -16.42 1.80
N ASP A 200 -8.53 -15.91 1.29
CA ASP A 200 -9.88 -16.25 1.76
C ASP A 200 -10.06 -16.07 3.29
N GLY A 201 -9.49 -15.01 3.86
CA GLY A 201 -9.52 -14.75 5.30
C GLY A 201 -8.43 -15.44 6.12
N GLU A 202 -7.60 -16.29 5.51
CA GLU A 202 -6.55 -17.02 6.22
C GLU A 202 -5.15 -16.48 5.92
N PRO A 203 -4.40 -15.98 6.92
CA PRO A 203 -3.03 -15.52 6.73
C PRO A 203 -2.11 -16.72 6.47
N LYS A 204 -1.26 -16.62 5.43
CA LYS A 204 -0.33 -17.70 5.04
C LYS A 204 1.11 -17.26 4.84
N ILE A 205 1.34 -15.97 4.55
CA ILE A 205 2.68 -15.41 4.37
C ILE A 205 2.78 -14.11 5.17
N LEU A 206 3.82 -14.00 5.99
CA LEU A 206 4.25 -12.75 6.59
C LEU A 206 5.43 -12.20 5.78
N MET A 207 5.30 -10.99 5.25
CA MET A 207 6.39 -10.29 4.56
C MET A 207 6.95 -9.17 5.45
N MET A 208 8.28 -9.12 5.55
CA MET A 208 9.00 -8.08 6.29
C MET A 208 10.10 -7.49 5.41
N ASP A 209 10.14 -6.15 5.31
CA ASP A 209 11.27 -5.44 4.71
C ASP A 209 12.32 -5.20 5.80
N VAL A 210 13.59 -5.49 5.51
CA VAL A 210 14.70 -5.40 6.48
C VAL A 210 15.69 -4.33 6.02
N GLY A 211 16.24 -3.53 6.93
CA GLY A 211 17.26 -2.52 6.58
C GLY A 211 16.72 -1.39 5.70
N VAL A 212 15.52 -0.91 5.99
CA VAL A 212 14.87 0.16 5.21
C VAL A 212 15.64 1.49 5.30
N LEU A 213 16.33 1.75 6.41
CA LEU A 213 17.24 2.88 6.58
C LEU A 213 18.69 2.41 6.46
N ASN A 214 19.58 3.28 6.01
CA ASN A 214 21.03 3.08 6.14
C ASN A 214 21.51 3.50 7.54
N ASP A 215 22.81 3.34 7.79
CA ASP A 215 23.44 3.68 9.08
C ASP A 215 23.31 5.17 9.42
N GLU A 216 23.11 6.02 8.41
CA GLU A 216 22.85 7.46 8.56
C GLU A 216 21.36 7.82 8.78
N GLY A 217 20.47 6.82 8.85
CA GLY A 217 19.02 7.02 9.06
C GLY A 217 18.25 7.47 7.81
N GLU A 218 18.86 7.40 6.63
CA GLU A 218 18.26 7.74 5.34
C GLU A 218 17.55 6.54 4.70
N TYR A 219 16.41 6.81 4.04
CA TYR A 219 15.66 5.77 3.33
C TYR A 219 16.45 5.17 2.16
N GLN A 220 16.65 3.86 2.22
CA GLN A 220 17.26 3.11 1.14
C GLN A 220 16.23 2.80 0.05
N THR A 221 16.65 2.92 -1.21
CA THR A 221 15.80 2.55 -2.35
C THR A 221 15.81 1.05 -2.61
N ASN A 222 16.88 0.36 -2.21
CA ASN A 222 17.06 -1.08 -2.35
C ASN A 222 17.36 -1.71 -0.98
N TYR A 223 16.31 -2.06 -0.26
CA TYR A 223 16.40 -2.86 0.97
C TYR A 223 15.96 -4.30 0.70
N PRO A 224 16.49 -5.28 1.44
CA PRO A 224 16.09 -6.68 1.34
C PRO A 224 14.72 -6.96 1.98
N ARG A 225 14.17 -8.13 1.67
CA ARG A 225 12.83 -8.55 2.11
C ARG A 225 12.78 -10.05 2.38
N ASN A 226 12.25 -10.43 3.53
CA ASN A 226 12.01 -11.82 3.89
C ASN A 226 10.51 -12.14 3.93
N MET A 227 10.22 -13.42 3.73
CA MET A 227 8.88 -13.99 3.74
C MET A 227 8.89 -15.17 4.69
N TYR A 228 7.92 -15.23 5.57
CA TYR A 228 7.80 -16.27 6.58
C TYR A 228 6.43 -16.92 6.48
N ASP A 229 6.34 -18.19 6.88
CA ASP A 229 5.04 -18.79 7.20
C ASP A 229 4.53 -18.29 8.57
N MET A 230 3.39 -18.80 9.01
CA MET A 230 2.76 -18.39 10.28
C MET A 230 3.46 -18.96 11.51
N ASP A 231 4.34 -19.95 11.34
CA ASP A 231 5.20 -20.47 12.42
C ASP A 231 6.52 -19.67 12.53
N PHE A 232 6.72 -18.69 11.63
CA PHE A 232 7.90 -17.85 11.49
C PHE A 232 9.10 -18.57 10.85
N ASN A 233 8.87 -19.63 10.07
CA ASN A 233 9.92 -20.24 9.26
C ASN A 233 10.15 -19.43 7.98
N LEU A 234 11.41 -19.17 7.64
CA LEU A 234 11.77 -18.46 6.42
C LEU A 234 11.35 -19.30 5.20
N LEU A 235 10.58 -18.68 4.31
CA LEU A 235 10.15 -19.26 3.06
C LEU A 235 11.18 -18.93 1.96
N PRO A 236 11.56 -19.90 1.10
CA PRO A 236 12.48 -19.67 -0.01
C PRO A 236 11.77 -18.99 -1.19
N ILE A 237 11.29 -17.76 -0.97
CA ILE A 237 10.51 -16.95 -1.92
C ILE A 237 11.12 -15.57 -2.03
N HIS A 238 11.31 -15.09 -3.25
CA HIS A 238 11.64 -13.71 -3.55
C HIS A 238 10.43 -13.05 -4.20
N TRP A 239 9.97 -11.95 -3.63
CA TRP A 239 8.81 -11.20 -4.13
C TRP A 239 9.22 -9.74 -4.33
N GLY A 240 9.72 -9.46 -5.54
CA GLY A 240 10.12 -8.14 -6.01
C GLY A 240 11.44 -7.59 -5.44
N ARG A 241 12.03 -8.22 -4.42
CA ARG A 241 13.29 -7.81 -3.77
C ARG A 241 14.11 -9.04 -3.38
N GLU A 242 15.42 -8.84 -3.26
CA GLU A 242 16.36 -9.85 -2.78
C GLU A 242 16.12 -10.17 -1.29
N PRO A 243 16.39 -11.42 -0.85
CA PRO A 243 16.24 -11.81 0.53
C PRO A 243 17.31 -11.19 1.43
N TYR A 244 16.97 -11.04 2.71
CA TYR A 244 17.93 -10.73 3.75
C TYR A 244 18.52 -12.01 4.32
N ASN A 245 19.85 -12.15 4.24
CA ASN A 245 20.56 -13.34 4.70
C ASN A 245 20.91 -13.32 6.20
N GLY A 246 20.57 -12.25 6.93
CA GLY A 246 20.81 -12.16 8.37
C GLY A 246 19.67 -12.70 9.21
N HIS A 247 19.84 -12.62 10.53
CA HIS A 247 18.83 -13.04 11.50
C HIS A 247 17.76 -11.95 11.69
N VAL A 248 16.51 -12.37 11.83
CA VAL A 248 15.39 -11.51 12.20
C VAL A 248 14.68 -12.19 13.36
N ASP A 249 14.54 -11.48 14.47
CA ASP A 249 13.90 -12.02 15.66
C ASP A 249 12.39 -12.19 15.45
N LYS A 250 11.86 -13.33 15.90
CA LYS A 250 10.41 -13.56 15.97
C LYS A 250 9.80 -12.62 17.00
N PRO A 251 8.78 -11.82 16.66
CA PRO A 251 8.12 -10.98 17.64
C PRO A 251 7.34 -11.84 18.64
N GLU A 252 7.42 -11.51 19.93
CA GLU A 252 6.78 -12.30 21.02
C GLU A 252 5.26 -12.40 20.86
N ASN A 253 4.62 -11.35 20.34
CA ASN A 253 3.19 -11.24 20.10
C ASN A 253 2.77 -11.61 18.66
N LEU A 254 3.57 -12.41 17.93
CA LEU A 254 3.25 -12.83 16.55
C LEU A 254 1.86 -13.46 16.46
N ASP A 255 1.52 -14.36 17.37
CA ASP A 255 0.25 -15.10 17.34
C ASP A 255 -0.95 -14.16 17.43
N LYS A 256 -0.83 -13.06 18.19
CA LYS A 256 -1.86 -12.03 18.26
C LYS A 256 -1.98 -11.26 16.96
N MET A 257 -0.88 -10.95 16.28
CA MET A 257 -0.90 -10.33 14.95
C MET A 257 -1.52 -11.26 13.89
N ILE A 258 -1.28 -12.57 13.98
CA ILE A 258 -1.90 -13.58 13.12
C ILE A 258 -3.42 -13.63 13.37
N GLU A 259 -3.88 -13.61 14.62
CA GLU A 259 -5.30 -13.55 14.98
C GLU A 259 -5.97 -12.29 14.40
N ILE A 260 -5.37 -11.12 14.61
CA ILE A 260 -5.88 -9.84 14.10
C ILE A 260 -5.96 -9.87 12.57
N SER A 261 -4.89 -10.28 11.89
CA SER A 261 -4.86 -10.34 10.42
C SER A 261 -5.89 -11.31 9.85
N ARG A 262 -6.09 -12.48 10.48
CA ARG A 262 -7.17 -13.41 10.13
C ARG A 262 -8.53 -12.76 10.27
N LYS A 263 -8.81 -12.09 11.40
CA LYS A 263 -10.11 -11.46 11.65
C LYS A 263 -10.39 -10.31 10.67
N LEU A 264 -9.43 -9.43 10.46
CA LEU A 264 -9.56 -8.28 9.55
C LEU A 264 -9.66 -8.68 8.08
N SER A 265 -9.16 -9.85 7.69
CA SER A 265 -9.18 -10.33 6.30
C SER A 265 -10.38 -11.22 5.95
N GLN A 266 -11.18 -11.66 6.93
CA GLN A 266 -12.28 -12.61 6.76
C GLN A 266 -13.19 -12.35 5.53
N PRO A 267 -13.62 -11.11 5.25
CA PRO A 267 -14.57 -10.85 4.16
C PRO A 267 -13.97 -10.86 2.75
N PHE A 268 -12.67 -11.08 2.59
CA PHE A 268 -11.98 -10.88 1.31
C PHE A 268 -11.41 -12.18 0.74
N PRO A 269 -11.52 -12.39 -0.59
CA PRO A 269 -10.89 -13.54 -1.25
C PRO A 269 -9.36 -13.43 -1.21
N PHE A 270 -8.84 -12.20 -1.15
CA PHE A 270 -7.42 -11.91 -0.99
C PHE A 270 -7.24 -10.48 -0.46
N CYS A 271 -6.39 -10.31 0.53
CA CYS A 271 -5.85 -9.01 0.93
C CYS A 271 -4.54 -9.17 1.70
N ARG A 272 -3.82 -8.07 1.87
CA ARG A 272 -2.66 -7.98 2.75
C ARG A 272 -3.02 -7.07 3.93
N VAL A 273 -2.89 -7.56 5.15
CA VAL A 273 -3.09 -6.78 6.37
C VAL A 273 -1.73 -6.34 6.89
N ASP A 274 -1.53 -5.03 7.00
CA ASP A 274 -0.28 -4.44 7.45
C ASP A 274 -0.45 -3.99 8.90
N LEU A 275 0.43 -4.50 9.77
CA LEU A 275 0.47 -4.15 11.19
C LEU A 275 1.86 -3.62 11.55
N TYR A 276 1.90 -2.75 12.56
CA TYR A 276 3.13 -2.38 13.24
C TYR A 276 3.20 -3.08 14.59
N ASN A 277 4.42 -3.35 15.05
CA ASN A 277 4.67 -3.85 16.39
C ASN A 277 5.84 -3.08 17.01
N ILE A 278 5.57 -2.35 18.09
CA ILE A 278 6.54 -1.48 18.75
C ILE A 278 6.48 -1.78 20.23
N GLU A 279 7.57 -2.37 20.76
CA GLU A 279 7.67 -2.75 22.17
C GLU A 279 6.46 -3.57 22.65
N GLY A 280 5.98 -4.49 21.81
CA GLY A 280 4.83 -5.35 22.11
C GLY A 280 3.46 -4.71 21.88
N LYS A 281 3.39 -3.42 21.58
CA LYS A 281 2.14 -2.74 21.19
C LYS A 281 1.91 -2.85 19.68
N ILE A 282 0.76 -3.41 19.31
CA ILE A 282 0.33 -3.59 17.93
C ILE A 282 -0.43 -2.36 17.46
N TYR A 283 -0.16 -1.91 16.24
CA TYR A 283 -0.94 -0.87 15.57
C TYR A 283 -1.41 -1.33 14.21
N PHE A 284 -2.61 -0.91 13.82
CA PHE A 284 -3.12 -1.08 12.47
C PHE A 284 -2.44 -0.12 11.50
N GLY A 285 -1.89 -0.66 10.41
CA GLY A 285 -1.32 0.11 9.31
C GLY A 285 -2.34 0.34 8.19
N GLU A 286 -2.65 -0.71 7.43
CA GLU A 286 -3.63 -0.66 6.34
C GLU A 286 -4.09 -2.07 5.92
N ILE A 287 -5.18 -2.13 5.14
CA ILE A 287 -5.51 -3.31 4.34
C ILE A 287 -5.23 -2.98 2.87
N THR A 288 -4.29 -3.70 2.26
CA THR A 288 -3.90 -3.53 0.87
C THR A 288 -4.36 -4.71 0.03
N PHE A 289 -5.21 -4.44 -0.97
CA PHE A 289 -5.79 -5.49 -1.82
C PHE A 289 -4.88 -5.94 -2.98
N TYR A 290 -3.98 -5.05 -3.45
CA TYR A 290 -3.22 -5.29 -4.66
C TYR A 290 -1.74 -4.94 -4.49
N HIS A 291 -1.02 -5.80 -3.76
CA HIS A 291 0.40 -5.62 -3.46
C HIS A 291 1.23 -5.29 -4.72
N GLY A 292 2.01 -4.21 -4.65
CA GLY A 292 2.88 -3.77 -5.75
C GLY A 292 2.15 -3.47 -7.06
N GLY A 293 0.85 -3.18 -7.01
CA GLY A 293 0.00 -3.01 -8.19
C GLY A 293 -0.17 -4.27 -9.03
N CYS A 294 0.09 -5.46 -8.45
CA CYS A 294 0.11 -6.77 -9.13
C CYS A 294 1.20 -6.88 -10.20
N CYS A 295 2.37 -6.30 -9.93
CA CYS A 295 3.48 -6.21 -10.90
C CYS A 295 4.88 -6.49 -10.31
N GLN A 296 4.95 -7.15 -9.16
CA GLN A 296 6.22 -7.64 -8.61
C GLN A 296 6.40 -9.11 -8.97
N ASN A 297 7.57 -9.47 -9.50
CA ASN A 297 7.89 -10.87 -9.81
C ASN A 297 8.00 -11.69 -8.53
N ILE A 298 7.53 -12.94 -8.61
CA ILE A 298 7.66 -13.95 -7.56
C ILE A 298 8.58 -15.05 -8.11
N GLU A 299 9.62 -15.37 -7.37
CA GLU A 299 10.64 -16.36 -7.74
C GLU A 299 10.96 -17.26 -6.53
N PRO A 300 11.23 -18.56 -6.73
CA PRO A 300 11.07 -19.30 -7.99
C PRO A 300 9.60 -19.44 -8.43
N GLU A 301 9.37 -19.74 -9.71
CA GLU A 301 8.02 -19.79 -10.30
C GLU A 301 7.09 -20.80 -9.60
N GLU A 302 7.63 -21.86 -9.00
CA GLU A 302 6.86 -22.82 -8.20
C GLU A 302 6.09 -22.13 -7.06
N TRP A 303 6.67 -21.10 -6.44
CA TRP A 303 6.01 -20.33 -5.40
C TRP A 303 4.98 -19.37 -5.98
N ASP A 304 5.22 -18.78 -7.15
CA ASP A 304 4.21 -17.99 -7.86
C ASP A 304 2.96 -18.84 -8.14
N ARG A 305 3.13 -20.11 -8.56
CA ARG A 305 2.02 -21.06 -8.77
C ARG A 305 1.37 -21.50 -7.46
N LYS A 306 2.17 -21.79 -6.44
CA LYS A 306 1.66 -22.20 -5.11
C LYS A 306 0.81 -21.11 -4.48
N ILE A 307 1.28 -19.86 -4.47
CA ILE A 307 0.51 -18.72 -3.96
C ILE A 307 -0.75 -18.51 -4.81
N ALA A 308 -0.64 -18.61 -6.14
CA ALA A 308 -1.80 -18.51 -7.02
C ALA A 308 -2.86 -19.58 -6.68
N SER A 309 -2.47 -20.79 -6.29
CA SER A 309 -3.41 -21.86 -5.94
C SER A 309 -4.29 -21.52 -4.73
N TRP A 310 -3.84 -20.63 -3.85
CA TRP A 310 -4.61 -20.19 -2.68
C TRP A 310 -5.62 -19.08 -3.00
N ILE A 311 -5.51 -18.43 -4.15
CA ILE A 311 -6.47 -17.42 -4.60
C ILE A 311 -7.58 -18.14 -5.38
N ASP A 312 -8.72 -18.38 -4.73
CA ASP A 312 -9.89 -18.96 -5.39
C ASP A 312 -10.69 -17.86 -6.11
N LEU A 313 -10.80 -17.98 -7.44
CA LEU A 313 -11.57 -17.05 -8.28
C LEU A 313 -13.07 -17.38 -8.29
N ASN A 314 -13.48 -18.48 -7.66
CA ASN A 314 -14.88 -18.86 -7.45
C ASN A 314 -15.37 -18.58 -6.03
N SER A 315 -14.53 -17.94 -5.19
CA SER A 315 -14.91 -17.57 -3.82
C SER A 315 -16.18 -16.72 -3.81
N ASP A 316 -17.09 -17.04 -2.91
CA ASP A 316 -18.35 -16.31 -2.66
C ASP A 316 -18.10 -14.88 -2.12
N LYS A 317 -16.88 -14.59 -1.68
CA LYS A 317 -16.42 -13.25 -1.24
C LYS A 317 -16.09 -12.31 -2.41
N ILE A 318 -16.10 -12.80 -3.64
CA ILE A 318 -15.95 -11.98 -4.85
C ILE A 318 -17.31 -11.36 -5.17
N ILE A 319 -17.41 -10.04 -5.03
CA ILE A 319 -18.65 -9.30 -5.28
C ILE A 319 -18.47 -8.48 -6.55
N ASN A 320 -19.37 -8.60 -7.51
CA ASN A 320 -19.39 -7.75 -8.70
C ASN A 320 -20.69 -6.96 -8.73
N ILE A 321 -20.69 -5.77 -8.13
CA ILE A 321 -21.82 -4.86 -8.26
C ILE A 321 -21.76 -4.25 -9.66
N GLU A 322 -22.84 -4.41 -10.42
CA GLU A 322 -23.02 -3.69 -11.67
C GLU A 322 -22.98 -2.19 -11.39
N GLU A 323 -21.94 -1.52 -11.87
CA GLU A 323 -21.89 -0.08 -11.84
C GLU A 323 -22.90 0.43 -12.88
N ASN A 324 -24.10 0.80 -12.43
CA ASN A 324 -25.01 1.59 -13.26
C ASN A 324 -24.26 2.87 -13.64
N ILE A 325 -23.82 2.92 -14.89
CA ILE A 325 -23.22 4.11 -15.51
C ILE A 325 -24.32 5.18 -15.47
N ARG A 326 -24.25 6.09 -14.51
CA ARG A 326 -25.05 7.32 -14.48
C ARG A 326 -24.22 8.49 -14.97
#